data_AF-A0A536EZQ6-F1
#
_entry.id   AF-A0A536EZQ6-F1
#
_cell.length_a   1.000
_cell.length_b   1.000
_cell.length_c   1.000
_cell.angle_alpha   90.00
_cell.angle_beta   90.00
_cell.angle_gamma   90.00
#
_symmetry.space_group_name_H-M   'P 1'
#
loop_
_entity.id
_entity.type
_entity.pdbx_description
1 polymer ?
#
loop_
_entity_poly.entity_id
_entity_poly.type
_entity_poly.pdbx_seq_one_letter_code
_entity_poly.pdbx_strand_id
1 'polypeptide(L)'
;MTLVREDRKWKVLTLPPPTLTGEDVDWMELVDSTVERAWDRWCYAQQQAVRAARVRIRPNIAFAVAQAAWNNYWMLLQDAERIRERLAGGSFAARRP
;
A
#
# COMPACT_ATOMS: atom_id res chain seq x y z
N MET A 1 0.18 -10.99 5.63
CA MET A 1 1.14 -11.65 4.73
C MET A 1 0.34 -12.46 3.73
N THR A 2 0.44 -12.18 2.42
CA THR A 2 -0.33 -12.91 1.40
C THR A 2 0.51 -14.06 0.87
N LEU A 3 0.05 -15.29 1.07
CA LEU A 3 0.70 -16.49 0.53
C LEU A 3 0.39 -16.59 -0.96
N VAL A 4 1.40 -16.34 -1.80
CA VAL A 4 1.34 -16.71 -3.21
C VAL A 4 1.91 -18.12 -3.31
N ARG A 5 1.08 -19.10 -3.72
CA ARG A 5 1.39 -20.54 -3.62
C ARG A 5 2.77 -20.93 -4.18
N GLU A 6 3.32 -22.00 -3.59
CA GLU A 6 4.67 -22.58 -3.78
C GLU A 6 5.81 -21.64 -3.37
N ASP A 7 5.94 -21.48 -2.05
CA ASP A 7 7.13 -21.01 -1.33
C ASP A 7 7.60 -19.56 -1.58
N ARG A 8 6.91 -18.81 -2.46
CA ARG A 8 7.18 -17.38 -2.70
C ARG A 8 6.27 -16.50 -1.85
N LYS A 9 6.84 -16.02 -0.74
CA LYS A 9 6.19 -15.10 0.20
C LYS A 9 6.20 -13.68 -0.37
N TRP A 10 5.03 -13.12 -0.69
CA TRP A 10 4.91 -11.70 -1.01
C TRP A 10 4.79 -10.89 0.28
N LYS A 11 5.74 -9.97 0.52
CA LYS A 11 5.72 -9.10 1.70
C LYS A 11 4.69 -7.99 1.47
N VAL A 12 3.61 -8.06 2.24
CA VAL A 12 2.56 -7.03 2.30
C VAL A 12 3.11 -5.83 3.07
N LEU A 13 2.98 -4.63 2.52
CA LEU A 13 3.27 -3.39 3.21
C LEU A 13 2.12 -3.01 4.15
N THR A 14 2.47 -2.38 5.25
CA THR A 14 1.55 -1.85 6.26
C THR A 14 1.91 -0.40 6.50
N LEU A 15 0.91 0.45 6.79
CA LEU A 15 1.16 1.83 7.16
C LEU A 15 2.01 1.92 8.45
N PRO A 16 2.85 2.95 8.58
CA PRO A 16 3.59 3.20 9.80
C PRO A 16 2.63 3.50 10.97
N PRO A 17 2.95 3.05 12.20
CA PRO A 17 2.14 3.37 13.38
C PRO A 17 2.13 4.89 13.62
N PRO A 18 1.04 5.47 14.17
CA PRO A 18 0.98 6.88 14.52
C PRO A 18 2.07 7.26 15.52
N THR A 19 2.70 8.42 15.34
CA THR A 19 3.61 9.01 16.33
C THR A 19 2.78 9.64 17.46
N LEU A 20 3.09 9.31 18.72
CA LEU A 20 2.33 9.80 19.90
C LEU A 20 2.65 11.27 20.25
N THR A 21 3.56 11.91 19.53
CA THR A 21 4.28 13.13 19.97
C THR A 21 4.00 14.39 19.15
N GLY A 22 2.99 14.42 18.28
CA GLY A 22 2.57 15.65 17.58
C GLY A 22 3.38 15.99 16.32
N GLU A 23 4.19 15.05 15.83
CA GLU A 23 4.84 15.12 14.50
C GLU A 23 3.90 14.54 13.43
N ASP A 24 2.66 15.04 13.37
CA ASP A 24 1.63 14.54 12.47
C ASP A 24 2.01 14.76 10.99
N VAL A 25 2.78 15.82 10.69
CA VAL A 25 3.25 16.14 9.32
C VAL A 25 4.30 15.11 8.87
N ASP A 26 5.33 14.88 9.67
CA ASP A 26 6.40 13.93 9.34
C ASP A 26 5.86 12.49 9.27
N TRP A 27 4.90 12.15 10.13
CA TRP A 27 4.20 10.87 10.06
C TRP A 27 3.35 10.74 8.78
N MET A 28 2.65 11.79 8.38
CA MET A 28 1.88 11.79 7.13
C MET A 28 2.77 11.65 5.89
N GLU A 29 3.96 12.26 5.88
CA GLU A 29 4.95 12.03 4.81
C GLU A 29 5.39 10.56 4.72
N LEU A 30 5.55 9.88 5.87
CA LEU A 30 5.86 8.45 5.90
C LEU A 30 4.69 7.59 5.41
N VAL A 31 3.45 7.98 5.72
CA VAL A 31 2.23 7.33 5.21
C VAL A 31 2.20 7.45 3.68
N ASP A 32 2.36 8.66 3.13
CA ASP A 32 2.34 8.89 1.69
C ASP A 32 3.48 8.16 0.97
N SER A 33 4.70 8.22 1.53
CA SER A 33 5.85 7.44 1.03
C SER A 33 5.59 5.93 1.01
N THR A 34 4.81 5.42 1.96
CA THR A 34 4.45 3.99 2.03
C THR A 34 3.43 3.61 0.96
N VAL A 35 2.46 4.49 0.68
CA VAL A 35 1.47 4.32 -0.39
C VAL A 35 2.16 4.34 -1.76
N GLU A 36 3.05 5.31 -1.99
CA GLU A 36 3.86 5.39 -3.23
C GLU A 36 4.69 4.11 -3.43
N ARG A 37 5.32 3.60 -2.37
CA ARG A 37 6.08 2.35 -2.45
C ARG A 37 5.20 1.13 -2.77
N ALA A 38 3.95 1.12 -2.32
CA ALA A 38 3.01 0.06 -2.66
C ALA A 38 2.60 0.13 -4.14
N TRP A 39 2.41 1.35 -4.66
CA TRP A 39 2.18 1.60 -6.08
C TRP A 39 3.33 1.10 -6.96
N ASP A 40 4.57 1.46 -6.64
CA ASP A 40 5.77 1.00 -7.37
C ASP A 40 5.86 -0.52 -7.42
N ARG A 41 5.57 -1.18 -6.29
CA ARG A 41 5.55 -2.65 -6.20
C ARG A 41 4.48 -3.27 -7.08
N TRP A 42 3.31 -2.66 -7.18
CA TRP A 42 2.27 -3.11 -8.10
C TRP A 42 2.68 -2.93 -9.55
N CYS A 43 3.20 -1.76 -9.93
CA CYS A 43 3.71 -1.49 -11.28
C CYS A 43 4.76 -2.53 -11.70
N TYR A 44 5.72 -2.82 -10.82
CA TYR A 44 6.73 -3.85 -11.05
C TYR A 44 6.09 -5.24 -11.21
N ALA A 45 5.21 -5.65 -10.30
CA ALA A 45 4.56 -6.95 -10.36
C ALA A 45 3.70 -7.12 -11.63
N GLN A 46 3.02 -6.06 -12.06
CA GLN A 46 2.23 -6.04 -13.29
C GLN A 46 3.11 -6.21 -14.53
N GLN A 47 4.24 -5.51 -14.61
CA GLN A 47 5.21 -5.70 -15.69
C GLN A 47 5.74 -7.14 -15.74
N GLN A 48 6.04 -7.73 -14.58
CA GLN A 48 6.46 -9.14 -14.51
C GLN A 48 5.33 -10.09 -14.94
N ALA A 49 4.08 -9.82 -14.59
CA ALA A 49 2.93 -10.62 -15.02
C ALA A 49 2.74 -10.57 -16.55
N VAL A 50 2.84 -9.38 -17.16
CA VAL A 50 2.79 -9.21 -18.62
C VAL A 50 3.94 -9.96 -19.29
N ARG A 51 5.16 -9.83 -18.76
CA ARG A 51 6.32 -10.56 -19.29
C ARG A 51 6.11 -12.07 -19.20
N ALA A 52 5.68 -12.58 -18.05
CA ALA A 52 5.42 -13.99 -17.81
C ALA A 52 4.34 -14.56 -18.75
N ALA A 53 3.29 -13.77 -19.04
CA ALA A 53 2.27 -14.13 -20.02
C ALA A 53 2.84 -14.21 -21.44
N ARG A 54 3.67 -13.24 -21.85
CA ARG A 54 4.31 -13.22 -23.18
C ARG A 54 5.24 -14.41 -23.39
N VAL A 55 6.06 -14.74 -22.40
CA VAL A 55 7.02 -15.87 -22.50
C VAL A 55 6.42 -17.21 -22.07
N ARG A 56 5.15 -17.24 -21.64
CA ARG A 56 4.42 -18.42 -21.15
C ARG A 56 5.09 -19.15 -19.98
N ILE A 57 5.80 -18.43 -19.11
CA ILE A 57 6.46 -18.99 -17.93
C ILE A 57 5.67 -18.62 -16.67
N ARG A 58 4.99 -19.60 -16.06
CA ARG A 58 4.22 -19.46 -14.80
C ARG A 58 3.37 -18.16 -14.72
N PRO A 59 2.59 -17.81 -15.77
CA PRO A 59 1.86 -16.54 -15.81
C PRO A 59 0.80 -16.41 -14.71
N ASN A 60 0.19 -17.53 -14.31
CA ASN A 60 -0.75 -17.61 -13.20
C ASN A 60 -0.16 -17.12 -11.87
N ILE A 61 1.10 -17.45 -11.58
CA ILE A 61 1.77 -17.04 -10.34
C ILE A 61 2.10 -15.55 -10.40
N ALA A 62 2.68 -15.09 -11.50
CA ALA A 62 3.01 -13.67 -11.66
C ALA A 62 1.76 -12.79 -11.60
N PHE A 63 0.65 -13.24 -12.16
CA PHE A 63 -0.65 -12.57 -12.05
C PHE A 63 -1.17 -12.55 -10.61
N ALA A 64 -1.08 -13.66 -9.87
CA ALA A 64 -1.48 -13.70 -8.46
C ALA A 64 -0.66 -12.73 -7.60
N VAL A 65 0.65 -12.57 -7.88
CA VAL A 65 1.49 -11.55 -7.24
C VAL A 65 1.01 -10.14 -7.57
N ALA A 66 0.74 -9.84 -8.85
CA ALA A 66 0.26 -8.52 -9.27
C ALA A 66 -1.10 -8.18 -8.62
N GLN A 67 -2.01 -9.15 -8.54
CA GLN A 67 -3.29 -8.97 -7.87
C GLN A 67 -3.13 -8.73 -6.36
N ALA A 68 -2.23 -9.47 -5.70
CA ALA A 68 -1.93 -9.25 -4.29
C ALA A 68 -1.31 -7.86 -4.03
N ALA A 69 -0.42 -7.40 -4.91
CA ALA A 69 0.18 -6.07 -4.84
C ALA A 69 -0.85 -4.96 -5.06
N TRP A 70 -1.76 -5.14 -6.02
CA TRP A 70 -2.89 -4.23 -6.27
C TRP A 70 -3.76 -4.08 -5.03
N ASN A 71 -4.19 -5.20 -4.45
CA ASN A 71 -5.02 -5.19 -3.24
C ASN A 71 -4.30 -4.49 -2.08
N ASN A 72 -2.99 -4.73 -1.91
CA ASN A 72 -2.23 -4.07 -0.88
C ASN A 72 -2.15 -2.55 -1.07
N TYR A 73 -1.85 -2.09 -2.29
CA TYR A 73 -1.87 -0.66 -2.61
C TYR A 73 -3.23 -0.03 -2.32
N TRP A 74 -4.32 -0.66 -2.79
CA TRP A 74 -5.66 -0.12 -2.61
C TRP A 74 -6.07 -0.01 -1.14
N MET A 75 -5.76 -1.02 -0.32
CA MET A 75 -6.01 -0.95 1.12
C MET A 75 -5.23 0.20 1.78
N LEU A 76 -3.95 0.37 1.44
CA LEU A 76 -3.12 1.43 2.01
C LEU A 76 -3.58 2.82 1.58
N LEU A 77 -4.04 2.96 0.33
CA LEU A 77 -4.61 4.22 -0.16
C LEU A 77 -5.87 4.59 0.63
N GLN A 78 -6.81 3.65 0.79
CA GLN A 78 -8.02 3.86 1.56
C GLN A 78 -7.74 4.16 3.04
N ASP A 79 -6.77 3.47 3.64
CA ASP A 79 -6.37 3.74 5.03
C ASP A 79 -5.73 5.12 5.17
N ALA A 80 -4.89 5.54 4.23
CA ALA A 80 -4.30 6.88 4.21
C ALA A 80 -5.37 7.97 4.04
N GLU A 81 -6.37 7.76 3.18
CA GLU A 81 -7.52 8.67 3.05
C GLU A 81 -8.30 8.80 4.35
N ARG A 82 -8.61 7.69 5.03
CA ARG A 82 -9.29 7.72 6.34
C ARG A 82 -8.49 8.47 7.40
N ILE A 83 -7.16 8.33 7.38
CA ILE A 83 -6.28 9.07 8.29
C ILE A 83 -6.36 10.57 8.00
N ARG A 84 -6.27 10.98 6.74
CA ARG A 84 -6.40 12.39 6.33
C ARG A 84 -7.73 13.00 6.75
N GLU A 85 -8.83 12.29 6.55
CA GLU A 85 -10.17 12.73 6.97
C GLU A 85 -10.25 12.93 8.49
N ARG A 86 -9.66 12.03 9.28
CA ARG A 86 -9.62 12.14 10.74
C ARG A 86 -8.79 13.34 11.21
N LEU A 87 -7.61 13.56 10.61
CA LEU A 87 -6.77 14.71 10.95
C LEU A 87 -7.44 16.04 10.57
N ALA A 88 -8.10 16.09 9.40
CA ALA A 88 -8.87 17.26 8.99
C ALA A 88 -10.03 17.53 9.98
N GLY A 89 -10.83 16.50 10.31
CA GLY A 89 -11.97 16.62 11.24
C GLY A 89 -11.58 16.95 12.68
N GLY A 90 -10.46 16.42 13.18
CA GLY A 90 -9.91 16.73 14.50
C GLY A 90 -9.41 18.18 14.62
N SER A 91 -8.80 18.71 13.55
CA SER A 91 -8.38 20.11 13.46
C SER A 91 -9.58 21.08 13.46
N PHE A 92 -10.72 20.70 12.88
CA PHE A 92 -11.96 21.50 12.93
C PHE A 92 -12.64 21.48 14.32
N ALA A 93 -12.52 20.40 15.10
CA ALA A 93 -13.10 20.30 16.43
C ALA A 93 -12.38 21.20 17.47
N ALA A 94 -11.07 21.40 17.32
CA ALA A 94 -10.27 22.27 18.20
C ALA A 94 -10.43 23.78 17.93
N ARG A 95 -11.17 24.17 16.88
CA ARG A 95 -11.34 25.58 16.44
C ARG A 95 -12.73 26.17 16.67
N ARG A 96 -13.58 25.58 17.53
CA ARG A 96 -14.84 26.22 17.93
C ARG A 96 -14.63 27.10 19.18
N PRO A 97 -14.88 28.43 19.11
CA PRO A 97 -14.89 29.31 20.27
C PRO A 97 -16.10 29.09 21.18
#